data_AF-A0A6G0SFR9-F1
#
_entry.id   AF-A0A6G0SFR9-F1
#
_cell.length_a   1.000
_cell.length_b   1.000
_cell.length_c   1.000
_cell.angle_alpha   90.00
_cell.angle_beta   90.00
_cell.angle_gamma   90.00
#
_symmetry.space_group_name_H-M   'P 1'
#
loop_
_entity.id
_entity.type
_entity.pdbx_description
1 polymer ?
#
loop_
_entity_poly.entity_id
_entity_poly.type
_entity_poly.pdbx_seq_one_letter_code
_entity_poly.pdbx_strand_id
1 'polypeptide(L)'
;MLHHFIRTVLLPSGKTKLVVYADNCAGQNKNNLVIKFLLAQVHMGVLNRVDYKFFVKGHTNNSCDRGFGHIRKFVSRQDCWTLGQVVSAVRNSATSNRTVHISRDDGFFKGYKTPVKELYKNLTGVQQYQWFGMDASKPGMVECRKSPSADADEQDLRRKVDGILTENTKVARMFEHFLEPLPVHGVNTERKYTMHYVVRPYVPEEFRGDEIYTALSKEQDDSAKAAMQSRRQHRAAMALPAKENLDQRGCGVQEEEDEDPVAKKKPRKSVRVQWANVYDVEYVFIQLDTYLQGNAE
;
A
#
# COMPACT_ATOMS: atom_id res chain seq x y z
N MET A 1 7.67 -3.92 -4.90
CA MET A 1 6.46 -4.15 -5.72
C MET A 1 6.51 -3.51 -7.11
N LEU A 2 6.44 -2.18 -7.27
CA LEU A 2 6.46 -1.54 -8.61
C LEU A 2 7.67 -1.98 -9.46
N HIS A 3 8.86 -2.02 -8.85
CA HIS A 3 10.06 -2.52 -9.53
C HIS A 3 9.88 -3.95 -10.05
N HIS A 4 9.36 -4.86 -9.23
CA HIS A 4 9.09 -6.24 -9.64
C HIS A 4 8.13 -6.28 -10.83
N PHE A 5 7.00 -5.57 -10.77
CA PHE A 5 6.05 -5.49 -11.88
C PHE A 5 6.70 -5.00 -13.18
N ILE A 6 7.49 -3.91 -13.10
CA ILE A 6 8.19 -3.37 -14.27
C ILE A 6 9.10 -4.44 -14.87
N ARG A 7 9.91 -5.11 -14.05
CA ARG A 7 10.90 -6.08 -14.50
C ARG A 7 10.31 -7.42 -14.97
N THR A 8 9.23 -7.90 -14.36
CA THR A 8 8.73 -9.27 -14.59
C THR A 8 7.42 -9.34 -15.38
N VAL A 9 6.74 -8.22 -15.58
CA VAL A 9 5.47 -8.15 -16.31
C VAL A 9 5.56 -7.17 -17.47
N LEU A 10 5.93 -5.91 -17.18
CA LEU A 10 5.86 -4.85 -18.18
C LEU A 10 6.94 -5.00 -19.27
N LEU A 11 8.22 -5.06 -18.90
CA LEU A 11 9.32 -5.15 -19.86
C LEU A 11 9.30 -6.45 -20.67
N PRO A 12 9.04 -7.64 -20.10
CA PRO A 12 8.90 -8.87 -20.88
C PRO A 12 7.75 -8.82 -21.89
N SER A 13 6.75 -7.96 -21.68
CA SER A 13 5.66 -7.72 -22.66
C SER A 13 6.03 -6.73 -23.76
N GLY A 14 7.28 -6.26 -23.82
CA GLY A 14 7.77 -5.31 -24.83
C GLY A 14 7.29 -3.87 -24.61
N LYS A 15 6.65 -3.56 -23.48
CA LYS A 15 6.09 -2.24 -23.19
C LYS A 15 7.11 -1.37 -22.45
N THR A 16 7.32 -0.16 -22.98
CA THR A 16 8.22 0.84 -22.39
C THR A 16 7.47 2.08 -21.89
N LYS A 17 6.15 2.14 -22.06
CA LYS A 17 5.28 3.20 -21.54
C LYS A 17 4.46 2.66 -20.38
N LEU A 18 4.39 3.41 -19.28
CA LEU A 18 3.65 3.04 -18.09
C LEU A 18 2.71 4.16 -17.65
N VAL A 19 1.42 3.86 -17.54
CA VAL A 19 0.43 4.74 -16.90
C VAL A 19 0.06 4.12 -15.57
N VAL A 20 0.18 4.89 -14.49
CA VAL A 20 -0.16 4.46 -13.13
C VAL A 20 -1.29 5.35 -12.63
N TYR A 21 -2.42 4.73 -12.28
CA TYR A 21 -3.49 5.39 -11.55
C TYR A 21 -3.39 5.04 -10.06
N ALA A 22 -3.46 6.04 -9.20
CA ALA A 22 -3.45 5.86 -7.75
C ALA A 22 -4.47 6.74 -7.03
N ASP A 23 -4.84 6.34 -5.83
CA ASP A 23 -5.61 7.18 -4.93
C ASP A 23 -4.78 8.38 -4.44
N ASN A 24 -5.46 9.44 -4.02
CA ASN A 24 -4.83 10.68 -3.59
C ASN A 24 -4.33 10.61 -2.14
N CYS A 25 -3.67 9.51 -1.77
CA CYS A 25 -3.12 9.27 -0.44
C CYS A 25 -1.71 9.86 -0.33
N ALA A 26 -1.55 10.96 0.43
CA ALA A 26 -0.28 11.65 0.62
C ALA A 26 0.82 10.78 1.28
N GLY A 27 0.43 9.90 2.21
CA GLY A 27 1.39 9.07 2.94
C GLY A 27 1.97 7.92 2.10
N GLN A 28 1.14 7.29 1.26
CA GLN A 28 1.50 6.04 0.60
C GLN A 28 1.88 6.22 -0.87
N ASN A 29 1.07 6.96 -1.62
CA ASN A 29 1.17 7.01 -3.08
C ASN A 29 1.71 8.36 -3.54
N LYS A 30 1.09 9.45 -3.06
CA LYS A 30 1.41 10.81 -3.47
C LYS A 30 2.56 11.40 -2.65
N ASN A 31 3.72 10.77 -2.74
CA ASN A 31 4.95 11.20 -2.06
C ASN A 31 6.14 11.29 -3.04
N ASN A 32 7.17 12.02 -2.61
CA ASN A 32 8.39 12.24 -3.40
C ASN A 32 9.17 10.96 -3.69
N LEU A 33 9.06 9.93 -2.84
CA LEU A 33 9.81 8.68 -3.02
C LEU A 33 9.34 7.94 -4.28
N VAL A 34 8.02 7.78 -4.44
CA VAL A 34 7.42 7.09 -5.60
C VAL A 34 7.69 7.87 -6.88
N ILE A 35 7.50 9.19 -6.86
CA ILE A 35 7.78 10.07 -8.02
C ILE A 35 9.24 9.92 -8.48
N LYS A 36 10.20 10.01 -7.55
CA LYS A 36 11.63 9.86 -7.88
C LYS A 36 11.99 8.46 -8.34
N PHE A 37 11.36 7.43 -7.78
CA PHE A 37 11.55 6.05 -8.22
C PHE A 37 11.13 5.88 -9.68
N LEU A 38 9.95 6.39 -10.06
CA LEU A 38 9.44 6.34 -11.43
C LEU A 38 10.29 7.19 -12.38
N LEU A 39 10.69 8.38 -11.96
CA LEU A 39 11.60 9.25 -12.72
C LEU A 39 12.92 8.52 -13.00
N ALA A 40 13.47 7.82 -12.01
CA ALA A 40 14.69 7.04 -12.20
C ALA A 40 14.54 5.93 -13.25
N GLN A 41 13.37 5.29 -13.34
CA GLN A 41 13.15 4.27 -14.39
C GLN A 41 13.24 4.89 -15.78
N VAL A 42 12.70 6.09 -15.98
CA VAL A 42 12.80 6.81 -17.25
C VAL A 42 14.23 7.30 -17.49
N HIS A 43 14.86 7.88 -16.48
CA HIS A 43 16.20 8.44 -16.56
C HIS A 43 17.28 7.38 -16.87
N MET A 44 17.10 6.13 -16.42
CA MET A 44 17.96 4.99 -16.77
C MET A 44 17.68 4.43 -18.18
N GLY A 45 16.66 4.92 -18.89
CA GLY A 45 16.23 4.36 -20.17
C GLY A 45 15.46 3.03 -20.04
N VAL A 46 15.00 2.67 -18.84
CA VAL A 46 14.18 1.46 -18.64
C VAL A 46 12.79 1.63 -19.23
N LEU A 47 12.22 2.83 -19.07
CA LEU A 47 10.92 3.21 -19.60
C LEU A 47 11.10 4.47 -20.45
N ASN A 48 10.32 4.59 -21.53
CA ASN A 48 10.34 5.76 -22.39
C ASN A 48 9.42 6.87 -21.85
N ARG A 49 8.29 6.49 -21.25
CA ARG A 49 7.31 7.42 -20.67
C ARG A 49 6.69 6.82 -19.43
N VAL A 50 6.57 7.63 -18.38
CA VAL A 50 5.71 7.32 -17.23
C VAL A 50 4.70 8.45 -17.04
N ASP A 51 3.42 8.10 -16.94
CA ASP A 51 2.38 9.01 -16.50
C ASP A 51 1.80 8.52 -15.17
N TYR A 52 2.07 9.25 -14.10
CA TYR A 52 1.55 8.96 -12.77
C TYR A 52 0.39 9.89 -12.43
N LYS A 53 -0.82 9.33 -12.39
CA LYS A 53 -2.09 10.05 -12.30
C LYS A 53 -2.83 9.71 -11.01
N PHE A 54 -3.49 10.71 -10.46
CA PHE A 54 -4.21 10.61 -9.19
C PHE A 54 -5.70 10.87 -9.38
N PHE A 55 -6.53 10.06 -8.72
CA PHE A 55 -7.95 10.32 -8.66
C PHE A 55 -8.27 11.60 -7.86
N VAL A 56 -9.37 12.25 -8.21
CA VAL A 56 -9.88 13.42 -7.48
C VAL A 56 -10.29 12.98 -6.07
N LYS A 57 -9.98 13.81 -5.05
CA LYS A 57 -10.32 13.52 -3.66
C LYS A 57 -11.83 13.30 -3.51
N GLY A 58 -12.22 12.27 -2.76
CA GLY A 58 -13.64 11.95 -2.51
C GLY A 58 -14.27 10.93 -3.46
N HIS A 59 -13.61 10.58 -4.57
CA HIS A 59 -14.08 9.50 -5.44
C HIS A 59 -13.49 8.16 -5.01
N THR A 60 -14.38 7.23 -4.62
CA THR A 60 -14.04 5.90 -4.06
C THR A 60 -13.98 4.78 -5.12
N ASN A 61 -14.14 5.10 -6.40
CA ASN A 61 -14.16 4.11 -7.48
C ASN A 61 -12.74 3.78 -7.97
N ASN A 62 -11.88 3.35 -7.06
CA ASN A 62 -10.63 2.70 -7.42
C ASN A 62 -10.90 1.23 -7.74
N SER A 63 -10.55 0.79 -8.94
CA SER A 63 -10.67 -0.60 -9.38
C SER A 63 -9.87 -1.57 -8.51
N CYS A 64 -8.75 -1.12 -7.94
CA CYS A 64 -7.97 -1.89 -6.98
C CYS A 64 -8.81 -2.25 -5.75
N ASP A 65 -9.55 -1.28 -5.19
CA ASP A 65 -10.40 -1.50 -4.01
C ASP A 65 -11.53 -2.49 -4.32
N ARG A 66 -12.11 -2.40 -5.53
CA ARG A 66 -13.10 -3.36 -6.01
C ARG A 66 -12.49 -4.76 -6.17
N GLY A 67 -11.29 -4.86 -6.74
CA GLY A 67 -10.53 -6.10 -6.88
C GLY A 67 -10.30 -6.77 -5.52
N PHE A 68 -9.85 -6.00 -4.53
CA PHE A 68 -9.70 -6.47 -3.15
C PHE A 68 -11.02 -6.91 -2.53
N GLY A 69 -12.11 -6.19 -2.80
CA GLY A 69 -13.44 -6.59 -2.38
C GLY A 69 -13.82 -7.98 -2.90
N HIS A 70 -13.54 -8.27 -4.17
CA HIS A 70 -13.78 -9.58 -4.77
C HIS A 70 -12.91 -10.68 -4.16
N ILE A 71 -11.60 -10.43 -4.02
CA ILE A 71 -10.67 -11.38 -3.38
C ILE A 71 -11.13 -11.68 -1.95
N ARG A 72 -11.40 -10.65 -1.16
CA ARG A 72 -11.84 -10.80 0.24
C ARG A 72 -13.14 -11.60 0.35
N LYS A 73 -14.11 -11.31 -0.52
CA LYS A 73 -15.40 -12.03 -0.55
C LYS A 73 -15.24 -13.51 -0.90
N PHE A 74 -14.29 -13.84 -1.79
CA PHE A 74 -13.98 -15.22 -2.14
C PHE A 74 -13.26 -15.94 -0.99
N VAL A 75 -12.17 -15.35 -0.49
CA VAL A 75 -11.36 -15.93 0.60
C VAL A 75 -12.19 -16.10 1.87
N SER A 76 -13.12 -15.21 2.19
CA SER A 76 -13.98 -15.33 3.38
C SER A 76 -14.95 -16.52 3.36
N ARG A 77 -15.06 -17.22 2.23
CA ARG A 77 -15.88 -18.43 2.07
C ARG A 77 -15.05 -19.72 2.09
N GLN A 78 -13.74 -19.59 2.29
CA GLN A 78 -12.79 -20.69 2.31
C GLN A 78 -12.25 -20.85 3.74
N ASP A 79 -12.11 -22.09 4.19
CA ASP A 79 -11.39 -22.37 5.43
C ASP A 79 -9.88 -22.39 5.12
N CYS A 80 -9.19 -21.34 5.54
CA CYS A 80 -7.75 -21.19 5.34
C CYS A 80 -7.04 -21.20 6.70
N TRP A 81 -6.37 -22.30 7.00
CA TRP A 81 -5.61 -22.56 8.22
C TRP A 81 -4.10 -22.37 8.05
N THR A 82 -3.60 -22.40 6.81
CA THR A 82 -2.18 -22.19 6.52
C THR A 82 -1.98 -21.04 5.54
N LEU A 83 -0.78 -20.47 5.51
CA LEU A 83 -0.46 -19.42 4.55
C LEU A 83 -0.57 -19.91 3.09
N GLY A 84 -0.17 -21.16 2.83
CA GLY A 84 -0.30 -21.77 1.51
C GLY A 84 -1.76 -21.87 1.03
N GLN A 85 -2.70 -22.14 1.94
CA GLN A 85 -4.13 -22.14 1.64
C GLN A 85 -4.63 -20.73 1.28
N VAL A 86 -4.20 -19.70 2.02
CA VAL A 86 -4.55 -18.29 1.69
C VAL A 86 -4.01 -17.91 0.31
N VAL A 87 -2.73 -18.20 0.02
CA VAL A 87 -2.11 -17.91 -1.28
C VAL A 87 -2.88 -18.59 -2.42
N SER A 88 -3.28 -19.84 -2.21
CA SER A 88 -4.07 -20.61 -3.18
C SER A 88 -5.48 -20.03 -3.36
N ALA A 89 -6.16 -19.67 -2.27
CA ALA A 89 -7.48 -19.04 -2.32
C ALA A 89 -7.44 -17.68 -3.05
N VAL A 90 -6.42 -16.86 -2.80
CA VAL A 90 -6.23 -15.58 -3.51
C VAL A 90 -5.99 -15.81 -5.00
N ARG A 91 -5.12 -16.76 -5.36
CA ARG A 91 -4.87 -17.15 -6.76
C ARG A 91 -6.14 -17.60 -7.47
N ASN A 92 -6.97 -18.39 -6.80
CA ASN A 92 -8.17 -18.97 -7.39
C ASN A 92 -9.39 -18.02 -7.38
N SER A 93 -9.27 -16.84 -6.76
CA SER A 93 -10.39 -15.91 -6.63
C SER A 93 -10.80 -15.23 -7.94
N ALA A 94 -9.90 -15.10 -8.92
CA ALA A 94 -10.20 -14.66 -10.29
C ALA A 94 -9.11 -15.12 -11.27
N THR A 95 -9.49 -15.44 -12.51
CA THR A 95 -8.54 -15.84 -13.58
C THR A 95 -7.58 -14.73 -13.97
N SER A 96 -7.98 -13.46 -13.77
CA SER A 96 -7.13 -12.30 -13.99
C SER A 96 -6.07 -12.08 -12.90
N ASN A 97 -6.15 -12.80 -11.79
CA ASN A 97 -5.23 -12.57 -10.67
C ASN A 97 -3.88 -13.24 -10.91
N ARG A 98 -2.82 -12.44 -10.81
CA ARG A 98 -1.45 -12.96 -10.75
C ARG A 98 -0.93 -12.85 -9.32
N THR A 99 -1.09 -13.93 -8.56
CA THR A 99 -0.64 -13.98 -7.16
C THR A 99 0.86 -14.27 -7.10
N VAL A 100 1.62 -13.34 -6.55
CA VAL A 100 3.04 -13.51 -6.23
C VAL A 100 3.16 -13.65 -4.72
N HIS A 101 3.67 -14.80 -4.26
CA HIS A 101 4.04 -14.99 -2.87
C HIS A 101 5.47 -14.49 -2.68
N ILE A 102 5.66 -13.50 -1.82
CA ILE A 102 6.96 -12.90 -1.52
C ILE A 102 7.39 -13.45 -0.18
N SER A 103 8.53 -14.14 -0.14
CA SER A 103 9.08 -14.62 1.12
C SER A 103 9.70 -13.44 1.87
N ARG A 104 9.80 -13.52 3.19
CA ARG A 104 10.44 -12.44 3.96
C ARG A 104 11.96 -12.40 3.75
N ASP A 105 12.57 -13.54 3.44
CA ASP A 105 14.02 -13.71 3.41
C ASP A 105 14.63 -13.65 2.00
N ASP A 106 13.83 -13.33 0.98
CA ASP A 106 14.25 -13.36 -0.42
C ASP A 106 14.94 -12.06 -0.91
N GLY A 107 15.17 -11.09 -0.01
CA GLY A 107 15.75 -9.79 -0.37
C GLY A 107 14.90 -8.98 -1.37
N PHE A 108 13.62 -9.31 -1.52
CA PHE A 108 12.71 -8.68 -2.47
C PHE A 108 12.49 -7.19 -2.16
N PHE A 109 12.39 -6.85 -0.88
CA PHE A 109 12.22 -5.47 -0.44
C PHE A 109 13.58 -4.78 -0.41
N LYS A 110 13.73 -3.72 -1.21
CA LYS A 110 14.98 -2.94 -1.33
C LYS A 110 14.80 -1.50 -0.86
N GLY A 111 15.85 -0.92 -0.31
CA GLY A 111 15.89 0.46 0.18
C GLY A 111 16.14 1.48 -0.94
N TYR A 112 15.07 2.08 -1.48
CA TYR A 112 15.20 3.09 -2.55
C TYR A 112 15.48 4.51 -2.03
N LYS A 113 15.22 4.77 -0.74
CA LYS A 113 15.21 6.13 -0.17
C LYS A 113 16.56 6.83 -0.27
N THR A 114 17.65 6.13 0.03
CA THR A 114 19.00 6.71 0.00
C THR A 114 19.44 7.02 -1.44
N PRO A 115 19.40 6.05 -2.38
CA PRO A 115 19.80 6.32 -3.77
C PRO A 115 19.02 7.47 -4.42
N VAL A 116 17.70 7.47 -4.32
CA VAL A 116 16.89 8.53 -4.97
C VAL A 116 17.03 9.90 -4.29
N LYS A 117 17.39 9.95 -3.00
CA LYS A 117 17.69 11.21 -2.30
C LYS A 117 19.02 11.78 -2.76
N GLU A 118 20.01 10.93 -3.04
CA GLU A 118 21.29 11.38 -3.59
C GLU A 118 21.14 11.92 -5.02
N LEU A 119 20.32 11.26 -5.83
CA LEU A 119 20.14 11.59 -7.25
C LEU A 119 19.24 12.82 -7.48
N TYR A 120 18.21 13.00 -6.67
CA TYR A 120 17.15 13.98 -6.96
C TYR A 120 16.80 14.90 -5.78
N LYS A 121 16.56 16.17 -6.07
CA LYS A 121 15.89 17.10 -5.15
C LYS A 121 14.40 16.78 -5.06
N ASN A 122 13.74 17.26 -4.02
CA ASN A 122 12.29 17.06 -3.87
C ASN A 122 11.53 17.93 -4.87
N LEU A 123 10.47 17.37 -5.43
CA LEU A 123 9.44 18.10 -6.15
C LEU A 123 8.68 18.97 -5.17
N THR A 124 8.47 20.24 -5.51
CA THR A 124 7.74 21.20 -4.67
C THR A 124 6.26 21.18 -5.02
N GLY A 125 5.39 21.31 -4.02
CA GLY A 125 3.95 21.29 -4.25
C GLY A 125 3.43 19.93 -4.72
N VAL A 126 3.98 18.79 -4.28
CA VAL A 126 3.47 17.47 -4.71
C VAL A 126 1.94 17.37 -4.54
N GLN A 127 1.39 17.92 -3.46
CA GLN A 127 -0.03 17.78 -3.13
C GLN A 127 -0.99 18.55 -4.07
N GLN A 128 -0.54 19.62 -4.74
CA GLN A 128 -1.40 20.41 -5.66
C GLN A 128 -1.60 19.75 -7.03
N TYR A 129 -0.74 18.81 -7.43
CA TYR A 129 -0.81 18.21 -8.76
C TYR A 129 -1.65 16.93 -8.77
N GLN A 130 -2.31 16.64 -9.89
CA GLN A 130 -3.04 15.39 -10.13
C GLN A 130 -2.31 14.48 -11.11
N TRP A 131 -1.36 15.00 -11.88
CA TRP A 131 -0.63 14.23 -12.87
C TRP A 131 0.85 14.64 -12.88
N PHE A 132 1.70 13.63 -12.94
CA PHE A 132 3.14 13.73 -13.14
C PHE A 132 3.53 12.94 -14.39
N GLY A 133 4.14 13.61 -15.37
CA GLY A 133 4.67 13.04 -16.60
C GLY A 133 6.20 13.01 -16.56
N MET A 134 6.80 11.92 -17.03
CA MET A 134 8.25 11.74 -17.10
C MET A 134 8.62 11.16 -18.46
N ASP A 135 9.41 11.89 -19.25
CA ASP A 135 9.75 11.52 -20.63
C ASP A 135 11.25 11.30 -20.81
N ALA A 136 11.62 10.26 -21.56
CA ALA A 136 13.01 9.98 -21.90
C ALA A 136 13.66 11.11 -22.72
N SER A 137 12.89 11.92 -23.45
CA SER A 137 13.40 13.08 -24.18
C SER A 137 13.86 14.23 -23.26
N LYS A 138 13.41 14.24 -22.00
CA LYS A 138 13.78 15.24 -20.98
C LYS A 138 14.24 14.56 -19.67
N PRO A 139 15.43 13.92 -19.65
CA PRO A 139 15.89 13.14 -18.51
C PRO A 139 15.97 13.96 -17.22
N GLY A 140 15.41 13.42 -16.14
CA GLY A 140 15.42 14.05 -14.82
C GLY A 140 14.37 15.16 -14.61
N MET A 141 13.56 15.47 -15.62
CA MET A 141 12.46 16.43 -15.54
C MET A 141 11.13 15.73 -15.24
N VAL A 142 10.29 16.39 -14.44
CA VAL A 142 8.90 15.98 -14.18
C VAL A 142 7.95 17.08 -14.65
N GLU A 143 7.08 16.73 -15.59
CA GLU A 143 5.94 17.54 -16.01
C GLU A 143 4.83 17.39 -14.96
N CYS A 144 4.35 18.49 -14.39
CA CYS A 144 3.37 18.48 -13.32
C CYS A 144 2.10 19.21 -13.76
N ARG A 145 0.92 18.60 -13.63
CA ARG A 145 -0.36 19.25 -13.94
C ARG A 145 -1.31 19.23 -12.76
N LYS A 146 -1.96 20.37 -12.49
CA LYS A 146 -2.94 20.52 -11.41
C LYS A 146 -4.24 19.73 -11.68
N SER A 147 -4.60 19.61 -12.95
CA SER A 147 -5.69 18.77 -13.45
C SER A 147 -5.31 18.21 -14.83
N PRO A 148 -6.06 17.23 -15.39
CA PRO A 148 -5.79 16.69 -16.73
C PRO A 148 -5.78 17.75 -17.85
N SER A 149 -6.55 18.82 -17.68
CA SER A 149 -6.70 19.92 -18.65
C SER A 149 -5.87 21.16 -18.34
N ALA A 150 -5.17 21.20 -17.20
CA ALA A 150 -4.35 22.34 -16.82
C ALA A 150 -3.04 22.37 -17.62
N ASP A 151 -2.43 23.55 -17.68
CA ASP A 151 -1.08 23.71 -18.20
C ASP A 151 -0.05 22.93 -17.36
N ALA A 152 1.08 22.64 -18.00
CA ALA A 152 2.14 21.85 -17.42
C ALA A 152 3.23 22.72 -16.77
N ASP A 153 3.48 22.49 -15.49
CA ASP A 153 4.62 23.03 -14.75
C ASP A 153 5.78 22.05 -14.84
N GLU A 154 6.89 22.44 -15.48
CA GLU A 154 8.08 21.59 -15.59
C GLU A 154 9.04 21.80 -14.42
N GLN A 155 9.41 20.73 -13.73
CA GLN A 155 10.40 20.75 -12.65
C GLN A 155 11.54 19.77 -12.94
N ASP A 156 12.73 20.27 -13.22
CA ASP A 156 13.95 19.45 -13.25
C ASP A 156 14.32 19.06 -11.82
N LEU A 157 14.37 17.76 -11.51
CA LEU A 157 14.68 17.24 -10.17
C LEU A 157 16.13 16.80 -10.01
N ARG A 158 16.98 16.88 -11.04
CA ARG A 158 18.39 16.45 -10.94
C ARG A 158 19.14 17.26 -9.89
N ARG A 159 19.95 16.58 -9.09
CA ARG A 159 20.93 17.25 -8.23
C ARG A 159 22.18 17.59 -9.03
N LYS A 160 22.83 18.68 -8.62
CA LYS A 160 24.18 19.03 -9.05
C LYS A 160 25.17 18.44 -8.05
N VAL A 161 26.14 17.67 -8.53
CA VAL A 161 27.29 17.18 -7.77
C VAL A 161 28.51 17.73 -8.48
N ASP A 162 29.34 18.49 -7.77
CA ASP A 162 30.52 19.16 -8.33
C ASP A 162 30.22 20.03 -9.58
N GLY A 163 29.06 20.67 -9.57
CA GLY A 163 28.58 21.51 -10.68
C GLY A 163 27.94 20.74 -11.85
N ILE A 164 28.07 19.41 -11.89
CA ILE A 164 27.56 18.54 -12.94
C ILE A 164 26.17 18.02 -12.54
N LEU A 165 25.20 18.10 -13.45
CA LEU A 165 23.88 17.52 -13.23
C LEU A 165 23.97 15.99 -13.22
N THR A 166 23.13 15.36 -12.41
CA THR A 166 23.06 13.90 -12.31
C THR A 166 22.81 13.28 -13.70
N GLU A 167 23.78 12.51 -14.19
CA GLU A 167 23.73 11.82 -15.48
C GLU A 167 23.06 10.44 -15.40
N ASN A 168 22.59 9.93 -16.54
CA ASN A 168 21.94 8.62 -16.67
C ASN A 168 22.83 7.48 -16.14
N THR A 169 24.13 7.52 -16.43
CA THR A 169 25.12 6.52 -16.01
C THR A 169 25.22 6.44 -14.48
N LYS A 170 25.21 7.58 -13.80
CA LYS A 170 25.17 7.64 -12.33
C LYS A 170 23.89 7.02 -11.78
N VAL A 171 22.73 7.34 -12.38
CA VAL A 171 21.44 6.77 -11.94
C VAL A 171 21.45 5.24 -12.07
N ALA A 172 21.90 4.73 -13.22
CA ALA A 172 22.00 3.29 -13.47
C ALA A 172 22.92 2.62 -12.43
N ARG A 173 24.12 3.17 -12.22
CA ARG A 173 25.08 2.66 -11.23
C ARG A 173 24.51 2.65 -9.81
N MET A 174 23.77 3.70 -9.42
CA MET A 174 23.12 3.79 -8.11
C MET A 174 22.06 2.70 -7.92
N PHE A 175 21.26 2.41 -8.94
CA PHE A 175 20.23 1.39 -8.86
C PHE A 175 20.79 -0.04 -8.97
N GLU A 176 21.90 -0.23 -9.67
CA GLU A 176 22.54 -1.53 -9.85
C GLU A 176 23.34 -1.96 -8.61
N HIS A 177 24.12 -1.05 -8.02
CA HIS A 177 25.09 -1.40 -6.98
C HIS A 177 24.73 -0.95 -5.56
N PHE A 178 23.80 0.00 -5.39
CA PHE A 178 23.51 0.63 -4.09
C PHE A 178 22.08 0.40 -3.60
N LEU A 179 21.33 -0.54 -4.20
CA LEU A 179 20.05 -0.99 -3.66
C LEU A 179 20.25 -2.15 -2.70
N GLU A 180 20.31 -1.82 -1.41
CA GLU A 180 20.42 -2.81 -0.34
C GLU A 180 19.05 -3.42 -0.01
N PRO A 181 19.01 -4.73 0.31
CA PRO A 181 17.82 -5.35 0.90
C PRO A 181 17.44 -4.63 2.20
N LEU A 182 16.14 -4.40 2.39
CA LEU A 182 15.64 -3.91 3.66
C LEU A 182 15.75 -5.02 4.71
N PRO A 183 16.05 -4.66 5.97
CA PRO A 183 16.12 -5.63 7.05
C PRO A 183 14.77 -6.34 7.17
N VAL A 184 14.82 -7.65 7.34
CA VAL A 184 13.62 -8.45 7.57
C VAL A 184 13.07 -8.05 8.93
N HIS A 185 11.93 -7.36 8.93
CA HIS A 185 11.23 -7.11 10.17
C HIS A 185 10.60 -8.40 10.68
N GLY A 186 10.87 -8.72 11.95
CA GLY A 186 10.20 -9.83 12.63
C GLY A 186 8.68 -9.68 12.56
N VAL A 187 7.96 -10.80 12.58
CA VAL A 187 6.49 -10.76 12.69
C VAL A 187 6.11 -10.04 13.98
N ASN A 188 5.16 -9.11 13.90
CA ASN A 188 4.64 -8.39 15.05
C ASN A 188 4.27 -9.37 16.18
N THR A 189 4.86 -9.19 17.35
CA THR A 189 4.70 -10.07 18.52
C THR A 189 3.24 -10.18 18.96
N GLU A 190 2.46 -9.11 18.83
CA GLU A 190 1.01 -9.15 19.10
C GLU A 190 0.24 -10.05 18.14
N ARG A 191 0.65 -10.09 16.86
CA ARG A 191 0.02 -10.95 15.88
C ARG A 191 0.35 -12.40 16.17
N LYS A 192 1.61 -12.72 16.45
CA LYS A 192 2.01 -14.06 16.91
C LYS A 192 1.22 -14.48 18.16
N TYR A 193 1.05 -13.58 19.12
CA TYR A 193 0.27 -13.85 20.34
C TYR A 193 -1.19 -14.17 19.98
N THR A 194 -1.79 -13.36 19.13
CA THR A 194 -3.17 -13.58 18.68
C THR A 194 -3.30 -14.93 17.96
N MET A 195 -2.38 -15.26 17.05
CA MET A 195 -2.40 -16.52 16.32
C MET A 195 -2.28 -17.72 17.27
N HIS A 196 -1.34 -17.69 18.22
CA HIS A 196 -1.10 -18.80 19.13
C HIS A 196 -2.18 -18.96 20.21
N TYR A 197 -2.55 -17.89 20.91
CA TYR A 197 -3.43 -17.99 22.08
C TYR A 197 -4.92 -17.82 21.76
N VAL A 198 -5.25 -17.05 20.72
CA VAL A 198 -6.66 -16.72 20.39
C VAL A 198 -7.16 -17.58 19.24
N VAL A 199 -6.39 -17.73 18.16
CA VAL A 199 -6.83 -18.42 16.96
C VAL A 199 -6.61 -19.93 17.04
N ARG A 200 -5.42 -20.38 17.46
CA ARG A 200 -5.02 -21.80 17.50
C ARG A 200 -6.05 -22.75 18.15
N PRO A 201 -6.77 -22.41 19.23
CA PRO A 201 -7.78 -23.31 19.82
C PRO A 201 -8.91 -23.69 18.86
N TYR A 202 -9.22 -22.84 17.88
CA TYR A 202 -10.26 -23.06 16.88
C TYR A 202 -9.74 -23.72 15.59
N VAL A 203 -8.42 -23.96 15.49
CA VAL A 203 -7.79 -24.57 14.32
C VAL A 203 -7.92 -26.09 14.39
N PRO A 204 -8.24 -26.79 13.28
CA PRO A 204 -8.24 -28.26 13.23
C PRO A 204 -6.89 -28.85 13.62
N GLU A 205 -6.90 -30.00 14.27
CA GLU A 205 -5.69 -30.62 14.86
C GLU A 205 -4.57 -30.78 13.83
N GLU A 206 -4.90 -31.17 12.60
CA GLU A 206 -3.93 -31.35 11.52
C GLU A 206 -3.13 -30.09 11.13
N PHE A 207 -3.65 -28.89 11.43
CA PHE A 207 -3.01 -27.62 11.09
C PHE A 207 -2.40 -26.89 12.30
N ARG A 208 -2.63 -27.36 13.52
CA ARG A 208 -2.13 -26.71 14.75
C ARG A 208 -0.61 -26.69 14.88
N GLY A 209 0.09 -27.53 14.11
CA GLY A 209 1.55 -27.60 14.02
C GLY A 209 2.19 -26.66 12.99
N ASP A 210 1.39 -25.90 12.24
CA ASP A 210 1.92 -24.92 11.28
C ASP A 210 2.72 -23.81 12.00
N GLU A 211 3.78 -23.33 11.35
CA GLU A 211 4.70 -22.33 11.88
C GLU A 211 3.98 -21.06 12.34
N ILE A 212 2.87 -20.67 11.69
CA ILE A 212 2.10 -19.47 12.06
C ILE A 212 1.49 -19.54 13.46
N TYR A 213 1.36 -20.75 14.02
CA TYR A 213 0.80 -21.00 15.35
C TYR A 213 1.89 -21.33 16.40
N THR A 214 3.16 -21.14 16.07
CA THR A 214 4.28 -21.43 16.98
C THR A 214 4.18 -20.58 18.26
N ALA A 215 4.49 -21.19 19.40
CA ALA A 215 4.52 -20.51 20.69
C ALA A 215 5.59 -19.41 20.71
N LEU A 216 5.28 -18.32 21.42
CA LEU A 216 6.22 -17.24 21.66
C LEU A 216 7.21 -17.62 22.78
N SER A 217 8.38 -16.98 22.80
CA SER A 217 9.21 -17.01 24.00
C SER A 217 8.58 -16.14 25.10
N LYS A 218 8.94 -16.39 26.35
CA LYS A 218 8.42 -15.64 27.51
C LYS A 218 8.63 -14.13 27.38
N GLU A 219 9.81 -13.72 26.89
CA GLU A 219 10.13 -12.30 26.65
C GLU A 219 9.25 -11.68 25.56
N GLN A 220 8.96 -12.44 24.49
CA GLN A 220 8.10 -11.98 23.41
C GLN A 220 6.64 -11.87 23.86
N ASP A 221 6.19 -12.77 24.72
CA ASP A 221 4.85 -12.72 25.35
C ASP A 221 4.68 -11.47 26.21
N ASP A 222 5.64 -11.19 27.08
CA ASP A 222 5.58 -10.03 27.98
C ASP A 222 5.61 -8.72 27.17
N SER A 223 6.45 -8.66 26.13
CA SER A 223 6.48 -7.54 25.18
C SER A 223 5.15 -7.36 24.44
N ALA A 224 4.52 -8.43 23.96
CA ALA A 224 3.24 -8.38 23.27
C ALA A 224 2.13 -7.85 24.20
N LYS A 225 2.04 -8.37 25.43
CA LYS A 225 1.04 -7.95 26.42
C LYS A 225 1.21 -6.48 26.80
N ALA A 226 2.45 -6.04 27.04
CA ALA A 226 2.75 -4.64 27.34
C ALA A 226 2.34 -3.72 26.18
N ALA A 227 2.68 -4.08 24.93
CA ALA A 227 2.29 -3.32 23.75
C ALA A 227 0.76 -3.23 23.59
N MET A 228 0.04 -4.33 23.84
CA MET A 228 -1.43 -4.35 23.77
C MET A 228 -2.04 -3.44 24.83
N GLN A 229 -1.49 -3.47 26.04
CA GLN A 229 -1.93 -2.62 27.15
C GLN A 229 -1.70 -1.14 26.85
N SER A 230 -0.51 -0.76 26.39
CA SER A 230 -0.20 0.62 25.99
C SER A 230 -1.11 1.10 24.86
N ARG A 231 -1.38 0.27 23.84
CA ARG A 231 -2.33 0.60 22.77
C ARG A 231 -3.75 0.82 23.29
N ARG A 232 -4.20 -0.03 24.22
CA ARG A 232 -5.53 0.10 24.83
C ARG A 232 -5.66 1.39 25.63
N GLN A 233 -4.65 1.72 26.43
CA GLN A 233 -4.58 2.96 27.20
C GLN A 233 -4.56 4.19 26.27
N HIS A 234 -3.74 4.16 25.21
CA HIS A 234 -3.70 5.23 24.23
C HIS A 234 -5.05 5.42 23.53
N ARG A 235 -5.71 4.33 23.09
CA ARG A 235 -7.06 4.40 22.49
C ARG A 235 -8.09 4.97 23.47
N ALA A 236 -8.06 4.57 24.74
CA ALA A 236 -8.94 5.12 25.76
C ALA A 236 -8.69 6.62 25.98
N ALA A 237 -7.41 7.02 26.06
CA ALA A 237 -7.02 8.41 26.20
C ALA A 237 -7.43 9.27 24.99
N MET A 238 -7.38 8.72 23.77
CA MET A 238 -7.81 9.41 22.54
C MET A 238 -9.33 9.43 22.36
N ALA A 239 -10.07 8.50 22.95
CA ALA A 239 -11.53 8.48 22.90
C ALA A 239 -12.17 9.64 23.69
N LEU A 240 -11.53 10.07 24.78
CA LEU A 240 -11.96 11.21 25.60
C LEU A 240 -12.03 12.52 24.80
N PRO A 241 -10.94 13.01 24.18
CA PRO A 241 -10.98 14.24 23.38
C PRO A 241 -11.80 14.07 22.09
N ALA A 242 -11.89 12.87 21.53
CA ALA A 242 -12.74 12.63 20.36
C ALA A 242 -14.24 12.81 20.70
N LYS A 243 -14.66 12.34 21.88
CA LYS A 243 -16.02 12.53 22.38
C LYS A 243 -16.29 14.00 22.70
N GLU A 244 -15.36 14.68 23.37
CA GLU A 244 -15.48 16.11 23.68
C GLU A 244 -15.59 16.98 22.43
N ASN A 245 -14.82 16.67 21.37
CA ASN A 245 -14.94 17.35 20.08
C ASN A 245 -16.27 17.06 19.34
N LEU A 246 -16.87 15.88 19.55
CA LEU A 246 -18.19 15.54 19.02
C LEU A 246 -19.29 16.30 19.77
N ASP A 247 -19.21 16.33 21.09
CA ASP A 247 -20.18 17.01 21.97
C ASP A 247 -20.17 18.54 21.72
N GLN A 248 -18.99 19.15 21.50
CA GLN A 248 -18.88 20.57 21.12
C GLN A 248 -19.45 20.88 19.73
N ARG A 249 -19.42 19.91 18.79
CA ARG A 249 -20.05 20.06 17.47
C ARG A 249 -21.57 19.85 17.50
N GLY A 250 -22.10 19.15 18.50
CA GLY A 250 -23.53 18.87 18.68
C GLY A 250 -24.34 20.04 19.26
N CYS A 251 -23.70 21.02 19.90
CA CYS A 251 -24.40 22.18 20.48
C CYS A 251 -24.81 23.27 19.47
N GLY A 252 -24.72 23.02 18.16
CA GLY A 252 -24.95 24.01 17.09
C GLY A 252 -26.25 23.89 16.30
N VAL A 253 -27.13 22.94 16.61
CA VAL A 253 -28.41 22.77 15.90
C VAL A 253 -29.52 22.57 16.93
N GLN A 254 -30.39 23.55 17.08
CA GLN A 254 -31.74 23.33 17.60
C GLN A 254 -32.51 22.58 16.52
N GLU A 255 -32.64 21.26 16.64
CA GLU A 255 -33.62 20.48 15.90
C GLU A 255 -34.74 20.10 16.88
N GLU A 256 -35.95 20.55 16.54
CA GLU A 256 -37.20 20.28 17.25
C GLU A 256 -37.43 18.77 17.39
N GLU A 257 -37.76 18.33 18.59
CA GLU A 257 -38.13 16.96 18.91
C GLU A 257 -39.57 16.68 18.41
N ASP A 258 -39.70 15.97 17.29
CA ASP A 258 -40.91 15.20 16.99
C ASP A 258 -40.66 13.73 17.41
N GLU A 259 -41.28 13.33 18.51
CA GLU A 259 -41.32 11.94 18.98
C GLU A 259 -42.29 11.10 18.12
N ASP A 260 -41.79 10.00 17.56
CA ASP A 260 -42.64 8.84 17.22
C ASP A 260 -41.90 7.51 17.50
N PRO A 261 -42.51 6.53 18.20
CA PRO A 261 -41.77 5.42 18.81
C PRO A 261 -41.67 4.20 17.87
N VAL A 262 -40.46 3.90 17.35
CA VAL A 262 -40.20 2.63 16.64
C VAL A 262 -39.67 1.56 17.60
N ALA A 263 -40.42 0.45 17.67
CA ALA A 263 -40.21 -0.68 18.55
C ALA A 263 -38.81 -1.35 18.45
N LYS A 264 -38.18 -1.56 19.62
CA LYS A 264 -36.90 -2.27 19.80
C LYS A 264 -37.03 -3.75 19.43
N LYS A 265 -36.43 -4.18 18.31
CA LYS A 265 -36.19 -5.61 18.05
C LYS A 265 -35.00 -6.11 18.89
N LYS A 266 -35.22 -7.19 19.66
CA LYS A 266 -34.21 -7.86 20.50
C LYS A 266 -33.02 -8.35 19.66
N PRO A 267 -31.76 -8.24 20.16
CA PRO A 267 -30.59 -8.68 19.41
C PRO A 267 -30.52 -10.22 19.39
N ARG A 268 -30.47 -10.80 18.19
CA ARG A 268 -30.07 -12.21 17.99
C ARG A 268 -28.62 -12.36 18.41
N LYS A 269 -28.36 -13.18 19.43
CA LYS A 269 -27.01 -13.61 19.82
C LYS A 269 -26.49 -14.60 18.76
N SER A 270 -25.88 -14.09 17.69
CA SER A 270 -24.90 -14.83 16.92
C SER A 270 -23.54 -14.21 17.19
N VAL A 271 -22.59 -14.98 17.73
CA VAL A 271 -21.19 -14.57 17.80
C VAL A 271 -20.65 -14.62 16.38
N ARG A 272 -20.90 -13.54 15.64
CA ARG A 272 -20.20 -13.25 14.40
C ARG A 272 -18.84 -12.76 14.85
N VAL A 273 -17.83 -13.62 14.83
CA VAL A 273 -16.45 -13.18 14.96
C VAL A 273 -16.22 -12.24 13.78
N GLN A 274 -16.37 -10.95 14.05
CA GLN A 274 -15.97 -9.90 13.16
C GLN A 274 -14.47 -10.10 13.00
N TRP A 275 -14.06 -10.66 11.87
CA TRP A 275 -12.68 -10.64 11.40
C TRP A 275 -12.30 -9.19 11.12
N ALA A 276 -12.18 -8.41 12.20
CA ALA A 276 -11.65 -7.07 12.21
C ALA A 276 -10.15 -7.23 11.95
N ASN A 277 -9.76 -7.02 10.70
CA ASN A 277 -8.39 -6.67 10.29
C ASN A 277 -7.32 -7.64 10.83
N VAL A 278 -7.35 -8.91 10.40
CA VAL A 278 -6.36 -9.94 10.77
C VAL A 278 -5.22 -10.08 9.75
N TYR A 279 -5.04 -9.12 8.84
CA TYR A 279 -3.88 -9.11 7.93
C TYR A 279 -3.09 -7.80 8.08
N ASP A 280 -2.22 -7.75 9.10
CA ASP A 280 -0.99 -6.93 9.07
C ASP A 280 0.19 -7.84 8.70
N VAL A 281 0.04 -8.54 7.59
CA VAL A 281 1.20 -8.88 6.77
C VAL A 281 1.21 -7.78 5.73
N GLU A 282 2.32 -7.08 5.55
CA GLU A 282 2.52 -6.09 4.49
C GLU A 282 2.42 -6.76 3.10
N TYR A 283 1.23 -7.20 2.73
CA TYR A 283 0.90 -7.55 1.37
C TYR A 283 0.48 -6.26 0.68
N VAL A 284 1.46 -5.58 0.11
CA VAL A 284 1.19 -4.54 -0.88
C VAL A 284 0.82 -5.26 -2.18
N PHE A 285 -0.44 -5.65 -2.32
CA PHE A 285 -0.97 -6.07 -3.60
C PHE A 285 -1.12 -4.83 -4.48
N ILE A 286 -0.40 -4.80 -5.60
CA ILE A 286 -0.57 -3.75 -6.61
C ILE A 286 -1.45 -4.34 -7.71
N GLN A 287 -2.72 -3.94 -7.75
CA GLN A 287 -3.46 -3.98 -9.00
C GLN A 287 -3.07 -2.74 -9.79
N LEU A 288 -2.31 -2.94 -10.86
CA LEU A 288 -2.07 -1.89 -11.84
C LEU A 288 -3.13 -2.08 -12.93
N ASP A 289 -4.14 -1.23 -12.91
CA ASP A 289 -5.02 -1.08 -14.07
C ASP A 289 -4.20 -0.44 -15.18
N THR A 290 -3.60 -1.29 -16.00
CA THR A 290 -3.01 -0.88 -17.27
C THR A 290 -4.14 -0.87 -18.29
N TYR A 291 -4.61 0.32 -18.64
CA TYR A 291 -5.37 0.50 -19.87
C TYR A 291 -4.43 0.18 -21.03
N LEU A 292 -4.57 -1.02 -21.58
CA LEU A 292 -3.97 -1.38 -22.85
C LEU A 292 -4.73 -0.62 -23.93
N GLN A 293 -4.25 0.57 -24.28
CA GLN A 293 -4.60 1.14 -25.57
C GLN A 293 -3.95 0.24 -26.63
N GLY A 294 -4.74 -0.70 -27.15
CA GLY A 294 -4.42 -1.39 -28.39
C GLY A 294 -4.45 -0.36 -29.51
N ASN A 295 -3.34 -0.19 -30.21
CA ASN A 295 -3.38 0.38 -31.54
C ASN A 295 -4.13 -0.64 -32.41
N ALA A 296 -5.38 -0.33 -32.74
CA ALA A 296 -6.01 -0.88 -33.92
C ALA A 296 -5.47 -0.08 -35.11
N GLU A 297 -4.53 -0.67 -35.82
CA GLU A 297 -4.43 -0.50 -37.28
C GLU A 297 -4.95 -1.80 -37.92
#